data_AF-A0A842WX79-F1
#
_entry.id   AF-A0A842WX79-F1
#
_cell.length_a   1.000
_cell.length_b   1.000
_cell.length_c   1.000
_cell.angle_alpha   90.00
_cell.angle_beta   90.00
_cell.angle_gamma   90.00
#
_symmetry.space_group_name_H-M   'P 1'
#
loop_
_entity.id
_entity.type
_entity.pdbx_description
1 polymer ?
#
loop_
_entity_poly.entity_id
_entity_poly.type
_entity_poly.pdbx_seq_one_letter_code
_entity_poly.pdbx_strand_id
1 'polypeptide(L)'
;MTYRILEFNIAIIGPKGAGKTKLFPEIKDEMQAEKIVILSEVEANIHLVLHKIHTPLNEEKMNFSKFDGMIGVYDATSAGTYKELKQALLSIKEDMVEKPLFVVGNKLNPGEPCATENTVNTDIGYNKLIYCMSEYDTRKEFEIRLRWFAADLAKRMKE
;
A
#
# COMPACT_ATOMS: atom_id res chain seq x y z
N MET A 1 -7.54 29.89 11.08
CA MET A 1 -6.86 28.59 11.17
C MET A 1 -6.37 28.25 9.77
N THR A 2 -5.07 28.13 9.58
CA THR A 2 -4.47 27.73 8.30
C THR A 2 -4.52 26.22 8.21
N TYR A 3 -5.39 25.66 7.37
CA TYR A 3 -5.41 24.23 7.10
C TYR A 3 -4.08 23.83 6.47
N ARG A 4 -3.33 22.92 7.11
CA ARG A 4 -2.07 22.41 6.56
C ARG A 4 -2.40 21.22 5.64
N ILE A 5 -1.85 21.25 4.43
CA ILE A 5 -1.88 20.11 3.50
C ILE A 5 -0.57 19.35 3.71
N LEU A 6 -0.66 18.04 3.94
CA LEU A 6 0.49 17.13 4.02
C LEU A 6 0.46 16.24 2.78
N GLU A 7 1.52 16.25 1.98
CA GLU A 7 1.60 15.46 0.75
C GLU A 7 2.63 14.33 0.91
N PHE A 8 2.26 13.13 0.49
CA PHE A 8 3.08 11.92 0.59
C PHE A 8 3.11 11.14 -0.73
N ASN A 9 4.30 10.79 -1.19
CA ASN A 9 4.55 9.97 -2.38
C ASN A 9 4.48 8.49 -2.01
N ILE A 10 3.46 7.78 -2.51
CA ILE A 10 3.17 6.41 -2.14
C ILE A 10 3.38 5.47 -3.33
N ALA A 11 4.21 4.45 -3.14
CA ALA A 11 4.38 3.38 -4.12
C ALA A 11 3.34 2.28 -3.91
N ILE A 12 2.52 2.01 -4.92
CA ILE A 12 1.57 0.88 -4.93
C ILE A 12 2.15 -0.27 -5.75
N ILE A 13 2.67 -1.27 -5.04
CA ILE A 13 3.46 -2.36 -5.60
C ILE A 13 2.66 -3.66 -5.60
N GLY A 14 2.80 -4.44 -6.66
CA GLY A 14 2.41 -5.85 -6.61
C GLY A 14 2.21 -6.49 -7.97
N PRO A 15 1.83 -7.78 -8.00
CA PRO A 15 1.74 -8.53 -9.25
C PRO A 15 0.71 -7.95 -10.21
N LYS A 16 0.89 -8.27 -11.51
CA LYS A 16 -0.16 -8.03 -12.49
C LYS A 16 -1.40 -8.83 -12.10
N GLY A 17 -2.57 -8.18 -12.14
CA GLY A 17 -3.84 -8.83 -11.77
C GLY A 17 -4.15 -8.87 -10.27
N ALA A 18 -3.29 -8.37 -9.38
CA ALA A 18 -3.59 -8.28 -7.93
C ALA A 18 -4.76 -7.33 -7.58
N GLY A 19 -5.28 -6.57 -8.55
CA GLY A 19 -6.45 -5.71 -8.38
C GLY A 19 -6.14 -4.32 -7.80
N LYS A 20 -4.90 -3.82 -7.95
CA LYS A 20 -4.50 -2.46 -7.56
C LYS A 20 -5.48 -1.38 -8.03
N THR A 21 -5.91 -1.42 -9.29
CA THR A 21 -6.86 -0.45 -9.87
C THR A 21 -8.30 -0.59 -9.35
N LYS A 22 -8.67 -1.76 -8.78
CA LYS A 22 -9.97 -1.93 -8.12
C LYS A 22 -9.96 -1.26 -6.75
N LEU A 23 -8.86 -1.40 -6.01
CA LEU A 23 -8.63 -0.75 -4.70
C LEU A 23 -8.44 0.75 -4.83
N PHE A 24 -7.73 1.16 -5.87
CA PHE A 24 -7.43 2.55 -6.20
C PHE A 24 -7.92 2.85 -7.63
N PRO A 25 -9.22 3.13 -7.84
CA PRO A 25 -9.70 3.53 -9.16
C PRO A 25 -8.99 4.77 -9.72
N GLU A 26 -8.41 5.59 -8.83
CA GLU A 26 -7.70 6.81 -9.14
C GLU A 26 -6.45 6.55 -10.00
N ILE A 27 -5.83 5.36 -9.90
CA ILE A 27 -4.66 4.97 -10.72
C ILE A 27 -5.03 4.22 -12.02
N LYS A 28 -6.29 4.30 -12.47
CA LYS A 28 -6.78 3.64 -13.70
C LYS A 28 -6.28 4.32 -14.98
N ASP A 29 -5.95 5.60 -14.93
CA ASP A 29 -5.55 6.41 -16.09
C ASP A 29 -4.01 6.49 -16.17
N GLU A 30 -3.41 5.97 -17.24
CA GLU A 30 -1.95 5.90 -17.38
C GLU A 30 -1.30 7.27 -17.65
N MET A 31 -2.09 8.27 -18.06
CA MET A 31 -1.61 9.64 -18.35
C MET A 31 -1.50 10.54 -17.12
N GLN A 32 -2.01 10.12 -15.95
CA GLN A 32 -1.90 10.88 -14.70
C GLN A 32 -1.28 9.97 -13.62
N ALA A 33 0.05 9.94 -13.59
CA ALA A 33 0.85 9.20 -12.61
C ALA A 33 0.79 9.81 -11.18
N GLU A 34 -0.02 10.85 -11.00
CA GLU A 34 -0.18 11.62 -9.77
C GLU A 34 -1.68 11.86 -9.57
N LYS A 35 -2.30 11.15 -8.62
CA LYS A 35 -3.63 11.53 -8.11
C LYS A 35 -3.67 11.42 -6.61
N ILE A 36 -4.26 12.45 -6.01
CA ILE A 36 -4.30 12.74 -4.59
C ILE A 36 -5.48 12.02 -3.94
N VAL A 37 -5.22 11.13 -2.99
CA VAL A 37 -6.26 10.71 -2.03
C VAL A 37 -6.30 11.70 -0.89
N ILE A 38 -7.43 12.39 -0.71
CA ILE A 38 -7.63 13.35 0.39
C ILE A 38 -8.25 12.62 1.57
N LEU A 39 -7.50 12.55 2.66
CA LEU A 39 -8.00 12.11 3.95
C LEU A 39 -8.05 13.34 4.87
N SER A 40 -9.26 13.85 5.09
CA SER A 40 -9.46 14.97 6.00
C SER A 40 -9.37 14.46 7.44
N GLU A 41 -8.29 14.82 8.12
CA GLU A 41 -8.17 14.72 9.57
C GLU A 41 -8.49 16.07 10.22
N VAL A 42 -8.80 16.08 11.51
CA VAL A 42 -9.31 17.26 12.25
C VAL A 42 -8.37 18.48 12.15
N GLU A 43 -7.08 18.26 11.86
CA GLU A 43 -6.03 19.30 11.83
C GLU A 43 -5.27 19.44 10.50
N ALA A 44 -5.43 18.50 9.55
CA ALA A 44 -4.72 18.52 8.27
C ALA A 44 -5.46 17.73 7.19
N ASN A 45 -5.30 18.16 5.92
CA ASN A 45 -5.65 17.34 4.77
C ASN A 45 -4.43 16.52 4.37
N ILE A 46 -4.53 15.20 4.41
CA ILE A 46 -3.48 14.30 3.94
C ILE A 46 -3.73 13.98 2.48
N HIS A 47 -2.73 14.22 1.64
CA HIS A 47 -2.73 14.03 0.21
C HIS A 47 -1.77 12.88 -0.13
N LEU A 48 -2.30 11.73 -0.55
CA LEU A 48 -1.46 10.61 -1.01
C LEU A 48 -1.31 10.67 -2.53
N VAL A 49 -0.10 10.90 -3.02
CA VAL A 49 0.27 10.85 -4.45
C VAL A 49 0.64 9.41 -4.79
N LEU A 50 -0.21 8.74 -5.58
CA LEU A 50 -0.13 7.30 -5.80
C LEU A 50 0.64 6.92 -7.07
N HIS A 51 1.70 6.10 -6.93
CA HIS A 51 2.49 5.60 -8.06
C HIS A 51 2.32 4.08 -8.23
N LYS A 52 1.73 3.67 -9.35
CA LYS A 52 1.47 2.25 -9.67
C LYS A 52 2.74 1.56 -10.16
N ILE A 53 3.14 0.48 -9.48
CA ILE A 53 4.33 -0.31 -9.81
C ILE A 53 3.92 -1.79 -9.91
N HIS A 54 4.36 -2.44 -10.98
CA HIS A 54 4.12 -3.86 -11.20
C HIS A 54 5.35 -4.68 -10.82
N THR A 55 5.14 -5.80 -10.15
CA THR A 55 6.17 -6.82 -9.94
C THR A 55 6.18 -7.81 -11.12
N PRO A 56 7.31 -8.50 -11.36
CA PRO A 56 8.61 -8.34 -10.70
C PRO A 56 9.23 -6.96 -10.94
N LEU A 57 9.98 -6.45 -9.97
CA LEU A 57 10.60 -5.13 -10.07
C LEU A 57 11.72 -5.18 -11.11
N ASN A 58 11.81 -4.14 -11.94
CA ASN A 58 12.94 -3.97 -12.84
C ASN A 58 13.99 -3.13 -12.10
N GLU A 59 15.02 -3.80 -11.56
CA GLU A 59 16.01 -3.23 -10.62
C GLU A 59 16.74 -1.99 -11.17
N GLU A 60 16.84 -1.84 -12.50
CA GLU A 60 17.60 -0.76 -13.12
C GLU A 60 16.89 0.60 -13.20
N LYS A 61 15.60 0.72 -12.80
CA LYS A 61 14.78 1.89 -13.21
C LYS A 61 14.12 2.69 -12.10
N MET A 62 14.16 2.28 -10.83
CA MET A 62 13.36 2.98 -9.81
C MET A 62 14.09 3.12 -8.48
N ASN A 63 14.37 4.38 -8.11
CA ASN A 63 14.85 4.72 -6.79
C ASN A 63 13.67 4.75 -5.81
N PHE A 64 13.61 3.80 -4.88
CA PHE A 64 12.53 3.69 -3.90
C PHE A 64 12.70 4.61 -2.68
N SER A 65 13.89 5.19 -2.49
CA SER A 65 14.14 6.17 -1.41
C SER A 65 13.27 7.43 -1.51
N LYS A 66 12.72 7.75 -2.69
CA LYS A 66 11.86 8.92 -2.92
C LYS A 66 10.42 8.78 -2.40
N PHE A 67 9.96 7.56 -2.09
CA PHE A 67 8.60 7.34 -1.60
C PHE A 67 8.56 7.47 -0.09
N ASP A 68 7.51 8.07 0.45
CA ASP A 68 7.30 8.23 1.89
C ASP A 68 6.71 6.97 2.53
N GLY A 69 6.03 6.14 1.73
CA GLY A 69 5.47 4.86 2.16
C GLY A 69 5.09 3.95 1.00
N MET A 70 4.67 2.73 1.33
CA MET A 70 4.31 1.71 0.36
C MET A 70 2.98 1.06 0.65
N ILE A 71 2.29 0.67 -0.43
CA ILE A 71 1.12 -0.20 -0.39
C ILE A 71 1.41 -1.43 -1.25
N GLY A 72 1.60 -2.57 -0.60
CA GLY A 72 1.77 -3.87 -1.26
C GLY A 72 0.43 -4.53 -1.52
N VAL A 73 0.12 -4.89 -2.76
CA VAL A 73 -1.15 -5.54 -3.12
C VAL A 73 -0.87 -6.91 -3.73
N TYR A 74 -1.49 -7.95 -3.18
CA TYR A 74 -1.45 -9.30 -3.74
C TYR A 74 -2.84 -9.89 -3.85
N ASP A 75 -2.96 -10.99 -4.59
CA ASP A 75 -4.21 -11.76 -4.69
C ASP A 75 -4.23 -12.80 -3.57
N ALA A 76 -5.15 -12.64 -2.62
CA ALA A 76 -5.27 -13.49 -1.44
C ALA A 76 -5.65 -14.93 -1.78
N THR A 77 -6.21 -15.18 -2.98
CA THR A 77 -6.50 -16.53 -3.49
C THR A 77 -5.26 -17.22 -4.08
N SER A 78 -4.16 -16.49 -4.28
CA SER A 78 -2.96 -17.00 -4.95
C SER A 78 -1.70 -16.77 -4.11
N ALA A 79 -1.22 -17.85 -3.49
CA ALA A 79 0.06 -17.88 -2.77
C ALA A 79 1.25 -17.45 -3.65
N GLY A 80 1.17 -17.65 -4.98
CA GLY A 80 2.20 -17.20 -5.92
C GLY A 80 2.33 -15.68 -5.95
N THR A 81 1.20 -14.95 -5.96
CA THR A 81 1.22 -13.49 -5.99
C THR A 81 1.77 -12.89 -4.68
N TYR A 82 1.49 -13.53 -3.54
CA TYR A 82 2.10 -13.13 -2.27
C TYR A 82 3.61 -13.35 -2.28
N LYS A 83 4.09 -14.50 -2.77
CA LYS A 83 5.53 -14.79 -2.87
C LYS A 83 6.26 -13.78 -3.75
N GLU A 84 5.67 -13.44 -4.89
CA GLU A 84 6.21 -12.42 -5.81
C GLU A 84 6.26 -11.04 -5.14
N LEU A 85 5.18 -10.61 -4.49
CA LEU A 85 5.16 -9.36 -3.73
C LEU A 85 6.23 -9.39 -2.62
N LYS A 86 6.33 -10.48 -1.85
CA LYS A 86 7.32 -10.64 -0.78
C LYS A 86 8.75 -10.49 -1.33
N GLN A 87 9.07 -11.15 -2.44
CA GLN A 87 10.40 -11.05 -3.05
C GLN A 87 10.72 -9.61 -3.49
N ALA A 88 9.76 -8.94 -4.13
CA ALA A 88 9.90 -7.53 -4.52
C ALA A 88 10.08 -6.59 -3.31
N LEU A 89 9.35 -6.82 -2.24
CA LEU A 89 9.45 -6.03 -1.00
C LEU A 89 10.77 -6.28 -0.26
N LEU A 90 11.35 -7.48 -0.38
CA LEU A 90 12.65 -7.82 0.19
C LEU A 90 13.80 -7.20 -0.62
N SER A 91 13.70 -7.13 -1.95
CA SER A 91 14.75 -6.55 -2.79
C SER A 91 14.92 -5.04 -2.59
N ILE A 92 13.91 -4.36 -2.03
CA ILE A 92 13.91 -2.90 -1.77
C ILE A 92 13.91 -2.59 -0.27
N LYS A 93 14.19 -3.57 0.59
CA LYS A 93 14.07 -3.44 2.05
C LYS A 93 14.94 -2.32 2.60
N GLU A 94 16.16 -2.17 2.09
CA GLU A 94 17.11 -1.14 2.57
C GLU A 94 16.62 0.29 2.31
N ASP A 95 15.92 0.52 1.19
CA ASP A 95 15.30 1.80 0.84
C ASP A 95 14.07 2.13 1.71
N MET A 96 13.59 1.16 2.50
CA MET A 96 12.27 1.13 3.12
C MET A 96 12.27 0.89 4.64
N VAL A 97 13.45 0.77 5.28
CA VAL A 97 13.60 0.34 6.69
C VAL A 97 12.71 1.13 7.67
N GLU A 98 12.54 2.44 7.46
CA GLU A 98 11.80 3.32 8.37
C GLU A 98 10.44 3.78 7.84
N LYS A 99 10.05 3.29 6.66
CA LYS A 99 8.88 3.78 5.93
C LYS A 99 7.67 2.89 6.16
N PRO A 100 6.46 3.47 6.33
CA PRO A 100 5.24 2.70 6.52
C PRO A 100 4.95 1.76 5.35
N LEU A 101 4.47 0.56 5.67
CA LEU A 101 3.96 -0.39 4.69
C LEU A 101 2.55 -0.83 5.03
N PHE A 102 1.69 -0.74 4.03
CA PHE A 102 0.35 -1.29 4.08
C PHE A 102 0.23 -2.44 3.08
N VAL A 103 0.05 -3.67 3.57
CA VAL A 103 -0.15 -4.85 2.71
C VAL A 103 -1.62 -5.22 2.64
N VAL A 104 -2.12 -5.29 1.42
CA VAL A 104 -3.51 -5.63 1.09
C VAL A 104 -3.56 -6.96 0.35
N GLY A 105 -4.13 -7.97 1.00
CA GLY A 105 -4.54 -9.22 0.38
C GLY A 105 -5.91 -9.07 -0.24
N ASN A 106 -5.98 -8.86 -1.55
CA ASN A 106 -7.22 -8.57 -2.25
C ASN A 106 -7.90 -9.85 -2.77
N LYS A 107 -9.18 -9.76 -3.10
CA LYS A 107 -9.99 -10.85 -3.69
C LYS A 107 -10.15 -12.07 -2.76
N LEU A 108 -10.05 -11.88 -1.45
CA LEU A 108 -10.26 -13.01 -0.54
C LEU A 108 -11.69 -13.53 -0.71
N ASN A 109 -11.85 -14.83 -0.93
CA ASN A 109 -13.19 -15.40 -0.96
C ASN A 109 -13.77 -15.34 0.46
N PRO A 110 -15.09 -15.11 0.58
CA PRO A 110 -15.76 -15.10 1.87
C PRO A 110 -15.54 -16.38 2.68
N GLY A 111 -15.14 -16.24 3.94
CA GLY A 111 -14.93 -17.37 4.85
C GLY A 111 -13.63 -18.14 4.62
N GLU A 112 -12.80 -17.74 3.65
CA GLU A 112 -11.45 -18.30 3.49
C GLU A 112 -10.47 -17.61 4.45
N PRO A 113 -9.54 -18.37 5.07
CA PRO A 113 -8.48 -17.78 5.88
C PRO A 113 -7.58 -16.98 4.97
N CYS A 114 -7.21 -15.75 5.38
CA CYS A 114 -6.27 -15.01 4.59
C CYS A 114 -4.92 -15.75 4.56
N ALA A 115 -4.37 -15.96 3.36
CA ALA A 115 -3.11 -16.66 3.18
C ALA A 115 -1.93 -16.10 4.01
N THR A 116 -2.08 -14.88 4.55
CA THR A 116 -1.07 -14.19 5.36
C THR A 116 -1.33 -14.19 6.87
N GLU A 117 -2.52 -14.56 7.38
CA GLU A 117 -2.80 -14.44 8.83
C GLU A 117 -1.87 -15.31 9.70
N ASN A 118 -1.33 -16.40 9.15
CA ASN A 118 -0.48 -17.34 9.90
C ASN A 118 0.99 -17.43 9.42
N THR A 119 1.41 -16.65 8.42
CA THR A 119 2.79 -16.75 7.85
C THR A 119 3.60 -15.47 7.89
N VAL A 120 3.11 -14.38 8.49
CA VAL A 120 3.94 -13.17 8.67
C VAL A 120 4.77 -13.26 9.94
N ASN A 121 5.67 -14.24 9.98
CA ASN A 121 6.92 -14.06 10.69
C ASN A 121 7.85 -13.19 9.82
N THR A 122 7.99 -11.93 10.25
CA THR A 122 9.26 -11.22 10.48
C THR A 122 10.27 -10.90 9.36
N ASP A 123 10.19 -11.42 8.14
CA ASP A 123 11.29 -11.17 7.17
C ASP A 123 11.31 -9.76 6.58
N ILE A 124 10.10 -9.17 6.45
CA ILE A 124 9.88 -7.81 5.94
C ILE A 124 9.99 -6.86 7.14
N GLY A 125 11.23 -6.52 7.51
CA GLY A 125 11.59 -5.86 8.77
C GLY A 125 11.26 -4.36 8.87
N TYR A 126 10.04 -3.94 8.51
CA TYR A 126 9.56 -2.56 8.65
C TYR A 126 8.09 -2.52 9.14
N ASN A 127 7.64 -1.35 9.61
CA ASN A 127 6.32 -1.16 10.24
C ASN A 127 5.19 -1.47 9.25
N LYS A 128 4.49 -2.58 9.50
CA LYS A 128 3.55 -3.19 8.56
C LYS A 128 2.13 -3.24 9.11
N LEU A 129 1.18 -2.66 8.38
CA LEU A 129 -0.25 -2.94 8.51
C LEU A 129 -0.62 -4.02 7.49
N ILE A 130 -1.30 -5.10 7.90
CA ILE A 130 -1.83 -6.13 7.00
C ILE A 130 -3.34 -6.07 7.04
N TYR A 131 -3.96 -6.11 5.86
CA TYR A 131 -5.39 -6.18 5.70
C TYR A 131 -5.73 -7.13 4.56
N CYS A 132 -6.68 -8.03 4.77
CA CYS A 132 -7.20 -8.87 3.71
C CYS A 132 -8.62 -8.44 3.43
N MET A 133 -8.89 -8.16 2.16
CA MET A 133 -10.16 -7.64 1.69
C MET A 133 -10.94 -8.75 1.00
N SER A 134 -12.08 -9.10 1.60
CA SER A 134 -13.04 -10.00 0.97
C SER A 134 -13.93 -9.27 -0.03
N GLU A 135 -14.62 -10.00 -0.91
CA GLU A 135 -15.62 -9.39 -1.80
C GLU A 135 -16.84 -8.81 -1.05
N TYR A 136 -17.07 -9.21 0.20
CA TYR A 136 -18.11 -8.66 1.07
C TYR A 136 -17.65 -7.47 1.91
N ASP A 137 -16.34 -7.23 1.99
CA ASP A 137 -15.81 -6.10 2.73
C ASP A 137 -16.20 -4.81 2.01
N THR A 138 -16.75 -3.89 2.78
CA THR A 138 -17.17 -2.62 2.19
C THR A 138 -15.94 -1.79 1.85
N ARG A 139 -16.01 -1.00 0.77
CA ARG A 139 -14.99 0.01 0.45
C ARG A 139 -14.64 0.91 1.65
N LYS A 140 -15.60 1.13 2.56
CA LYS A 140 -15.40 1.90 3.80
C LYS A 140 -14.37 1.27 4.75
N GLU A 141 -14.32 -0.06 4.87
CA GLU A 141 -13.36 -0.73 5.73
C GLU A 141 -11.94 -0.57 5.19
N PHE A 142 -11.78 -0.72 3.88
CA PHE A 142 -10.52 -0.40 3.20
C PHE A 142 -10.11 1.06 3.42
N GLU A 143 -11.03 2.01 3.28
CA GLU A 143 -10.76 3.44 3.53
C GLU A 143 -10.35 3.74 4.99
N ILE A 144 -10.90 3.03 5.98
CA ILE A 144 -10.49 3.14 7.38
C ILE A 144 -9.04 2.69 7.55
N ARG A 145 -8.65 1.56 6.95
CA ARG A 145 -7.26 1.06 7.01
C ARG A 145 -6.29 1.98 6.28
N LEU A 146 -6.72 2.54 5.14
CA LEU A 146 -5.95 3.54 4.41
C LEU A 146 -5.74 4.82 5.24
N ARG A 147 -6.75 5.22 6.04
CA ARG A 147 -6.60 6.33 7.00
C ARG A 147 -5.59 6.04 8.09
N TRP A 148 -5.56 4.83 8.63
CA TRP A 148 -4.55 4.47 9.63
C TRP A 148 -3.13 4.51 9.05
N PHE A 149 -2.96 4.04 7.82
CA PHE A 149 -1.69 4.17 7.09
C PHE A 149 -1.29 5.63 6.90
N ALA A 150 -2.23 6.49 6.49
CA ALA A 150 -1.99 7.92 6.33
C ALA A 150 -1.67 8.64 7.65
N ALA A 151 -2.33 8.27 8.74
CA ALA A 151 -2.05 8.79 10.07
C ALA A 151 -0.63 8.41 10.54
N ASP A 152 -0.17 7.18 10.25
CA ASP A 152 1.21 6.75 10.55
C ASP A 152 2.24 7.57 9.76
N LEU A 153 1.98 7.84 8.47
CA LEU A 153 2.80 8.76 7.66
C LEU A 153 2.86 10.16 8.27
N ALA A 154 1.71 10.73 8.65
CA ALA A 154 1.63 12.07 9.22
C ALA A 154 2.31 12.20 10.58
N LYS A 155 2.24 11.15 11.42
CA LYS A 155 2.90 11.12 12.72
C LYS A 155 4.43 11.17 12.56
N ARG A 156 4.98 10.42 11.62
CA ARG A 156 6.43 10.33 11.40
C ARG A 156 7.07 11.63 10.89
N MET A 157 6.31 12.53 10.28
CA MET A 157 6.83 13.86 9.93
C MET A 157 6.93 14.83 11.11
N LYS A 158 6.30 14.51 12.26
CA LYS A 158 6.36 15.34 13.47
C LYS A 158 7.52 14.95 14.39
N GLU A 159 8.14 13.78 14.16
CA GLU A 159 9.28 13.24 14.90
C GLU A 159 10.60 13.61 14.18
#